data_AF-A0A401QCT1-F1
#
_entry.id   AF-A0A401QCT1-F1
#
_cell.length_a   1.000
_cell.length_b   1.000
_cell.length_c   1.000
_cell.angle_alpha   90.00
_cell.angle_beta   90.00
_cell.angle_gamma   90.00
#
_symmetry.space_group_name_H-M   'P 1'
#
loop_
_entity.id
_entity.type
_entity.pdbx_description
1 polymer ?
#
loop_
_entity_poly.entity_id
_entity_poly.type
_entity_poly.pdbx_seq_one_letter_code
_entity_poly.pdbx_strand_id
1 'polypeptide(L)'
;TSWAMCLNDLPATESGISGEKPGLFYGADDQCKRAFGVKATVCSFSRPDIDVCNVLSCHTDPADLSTCTRWMVPLLDGTECGPNKVPVTE
;
A
#
# COMPACT_ATOMS: atom_id res chain seq x y z
N THR A 1 -8.54 36.58 3.05
CA THR A 1 -8.05 35.18 3.04
C THR A 1 -7.43 34.93 1.68
N SER A 2 -6.09 34.94 1.54
CA SER A 2 -5.42 34.94 0.22
C SER A 2 -4.15 34.08 0.16
N TRP A 3 -3.99 33.12 1.06
CA TRP A 3 -2.74 32.37 1.25
C TRP A 3 -2.39 31.37 0.13
N ALA A 4 -3.32 31.07 -0.78
CA ALA A 4 -3.15 30.06 -1.84
C ALA A 4 -3.28 30.63 -3.26
N MET A 5 -3.08 31.94 -3.45
CA MET A 5 -3.23 32.57 -4.78
C MET A 5 -2.29 31.98 -5.86
N CYS A 6 -1.14 31.42 -5.46
CA CYS A 6 -0.17 30.77 -6.35
C CYS A 6 -0.55 29.35 -6.81
N LEU A 7 -1.73 28.84 -6.44
CA LEU A 7 -2.24 27.54 -6.89
C LEU A 7 -3.40 27.68 -7.89
N ASN A 8 -3.76 28.92 -8.25
CA ASN A 8 -4.92 29.19 -9.11
C ASN A 8 -4.57 29.20 -10.60
N ASP A 9 -3.29 29.35 -10.95
CA ASP A 9 -2.83 29.20 -12.32
C ASP A 9 -2.73 27.72 -12.72
N LEU A 10 -2.99 27.44 -14.00
CA LEU A 10 -2.87 26.10 -14.53
C LEU A 10 -1.39 25.75 -14.72
N PRO A 11 -0.99 24.48 -14.44
CA PRO A 11 0.37 24.05 -14.72
C PRO A 11 0.68 24.14 -16.21
N ALA A 12 1.92 24.52 -16.55
CA ALA A 12 2.37 24.68 -17.93
C ALA A 12 2.33 23.38 -18.75
N THR A 13 2.37 22.23 -18.07
CA THR A 13 2.31 20.90 -18.67
C THR A 13 1.51 19.95 -17.79
N GLU A 14 0.69 19.12 -18.41
CA GLU A 14 0.03 18.02 -17.74
C GLU A 14 1.03 16.93 -17.33
N SER A 15 0.98 16.53 -16.06
CA SER A 15 1.75 15.40 -15.56
C SER A 15 1.06 14.11 -16.00
N GLY A 16 1.78 13.21 -16.68
CA GLY A 16 1.29 11.89 -17.10
C GLY A 16 1.12 10.89 -15.96
N ILE A 17 0.57 11.33 -14.82
CA ILE A 17 0.29 10.49 -13.66
C ILE A 17 -1.02 9.75 -13.95
N SER A 18 -1.00 8.41 -13.87
CA SER A 18 -2.24 7.62 -14.02
C SER A 18 -3.20 7.95 -12.89
N GLY A 19 -4.48 8.11 -13.22
CA GLY A 19 -5.57 8.20 -12.24
C GLY A 19 -5.97 6.85 -11.63
N GLU A 20 -5.34 5.75 -12.08
CA GLU A 20 -5.57 4.43 -11.53
C GLU A 20 -4.99 4.30 -10.12
N LYS A 21 -5.62 3.44 -9.32
CA LYS A 21 -5.24 3.26 -7.93
C LYS A 21 -3.86 2.58 -7.83
N PRO A 22 -2.95 3.06 -6.96
CA PRO A 22 -1.59 2.53 -6.87
C PRO A 22 -1.51 1.02 -6.59
N GLY A 23 -2.47 0.47 -5.86
CA GLY A 23 -2.53 -0.95 -5.53
C GLY A 23 -2.79 -1.88 -6.72
N LEU A 24 -3.21 -1.33 -7.87
CA LEU A 24 -3.28 -2.07 -9.14
C LEU A 24 -1.89 -2.27 -9.78
N PHE A 25 -0.92 -1.43 -9.45
CA PHE A 25 0.46 -1.52 -9.94
C PHE A 25 1.43 -2.13 -8.92
N TYR A 26 1.13 -1.97 -7.63
CA TYR A 26 1.97 -2.42 -6.53
C TYR A 26 1.16 -3.34 -5.62
N GLY A 27 1.32 -4.66 -5.82
CA GLY A 27 0.68 -5.66 -4.98
C GLY A 27 1.20 -5.65 -3.54
N ALA A 28 0.60 -6.45 -2.66
CA ALA A 28 1.01 -6.54 -1.26
C ALA A 28 2.50 -6.93 -1.10
N ASP A 29 2.99 -7.81 -1.97
CA ASP A 29 4.40 -8.23 -1.98
C ASP A 29 5.36 -7.11 -2.40
N ASP A 30 4.97 -6.29 -3.40
CA ASP A 30 5.75 -5.12 -3.81
C ASP A 30 5.80 -4.07 -2.70
N GLN A 31 4.69 -3.89 -1.99
CA GLN A 31 4.63 -3.00 -0.83
C GLN A 31 5.52 -3.51 0.30
N CYS A 32 5.58 -4.81 0.56
CA CYS A 32 6.54 -5.40 1.51
C CYS A 32 7.99 -5.13 1.11
N LYS A 33 8.34 -5.32 -0.18
CA LYS A 33 9.67 -5.04 -0.70
C LYS A 33 10.08 -3.58 -0.56
N ARG A 34 9.13 -2.65 -0.75
CA ARG A 34 9.35 -1.21 -0.59
C ARG A 34 9.49 -0.80 0.88
N ALA A 35 8.71 -1.40 1.77
CA ALA A 35 8.69 -1.07 3.19
C ALA A 35 9.89 -1.63 3.96
N PHE A 36 10.23 -2.91 3.71
CA PHE A 36 11.17 -3.67 4.55
C PHE A 36 12.39 -4.18 3.77
N GLY A 37 12.47 -3.90 2.48
CA GLY A 37 13.61 -4.26 1.62
C GLY A 37 13.30 -5.40 0.66
N VAL A 38 14.09 -5.54 -0.39
CA VAL A 38 13.82 -6.37 -1.59
C VAL A 38 13.61 -7.87 -1.32
N LYS A 39 13.98 -8.37 -0.15
CA LYS A 39 13.81 -9.77 0.26
C LYS A 39 12.52 -10.01 1.06
N ALA A 40 11.82 -8.95 1.45
CA ALA A 40 10.58 -9.08 2.20
C ALA A 40 9.45 -9.59 1.30
N THR A 41 8.57 -10.40 1.87
CA THR A 41 7.43 -10.98 1.16
C THR A 41 6.15 -10.81 1.95
N VAL A 42 5.00 -10.89 1.26
CA VAL A 42 3.70 -10.80 1.93
C VAL A 42 3.49 -11.96 2.90
N CYS A 43 3.00 -11.63 4.11
CA CYS A 43 2.58 -12.61 5.10
C CYS A 43 1.14 -13.04 4.82
N SER A 44 0.89 -14.35 4.69
CA SER A 44 -0.43 -14.92 4.40
C SER A 44 -1.25 -15.23 5.65
N PHE A 45 -0.65 -15.15 6.85
CA PHE A 45 -1.37 -15.40 8.09
C PHE A 45 -2.26 -14.23 8.47
N SER A 46 -3.57 -14.45 8.38
CA SER A 46 -4.55 -13.54 8.94
C SER A 46 -4.73 -13.83 10.43
N ARG A 47 -4.75 -12.78 11.25
CA ARG A 47 -5.26 -12.86 12.62
C ARG A 47 -6.70 -12.34 12.64
N PRO A 48 -7.65 -12.99 13.34
CA PRO A 48 -9.06 -12.60 13.30
C PRO A 48 -9.33 -11.16 13.74
N ASP A 49 -8.46 -10.61 14.59
CA ASP A 49 -8.54 -9.25 15.15
C ASP A 49 -7.91 -8.17 14.25
N ILE A 50 -7.23 -8.55 13.17
CA ILE A 50 -6.52 -7.62 12.28
C ILE A 50 -7.08 -7.73 10.87
N ASP A 51 -7.61 -6.63 10.35
CA ASP A 51 -7.96 -6.53 8.95
C ASP A 51 -6.70 -6.46 8.08
N VAL A 52 -6.49 -7.49 7.26
CA VAL A 52 -5.35 -7.60 6.31
C VAL A 52 -5.25 -6.40 5.36
N CYS A 53 -6.35 -5.73 5.01
CA CYS A 53 -6.31 -4.57 4.12
C CYS A 53 -5.84 -3.29 4.84
N ASN A 54 -5.96 -3.25 6.17
CA ASN A 54 -5.62 -2.08 6.97
C ASN A 54 -4.22 -2.13 7.59
N VAL A 55 -3.51 -3.27 7.43
CA VAL A 55 -2.18 -3.48 7.98
C VAL A 55 -1.31 -4.24 7.01
N LEU A 56 -0.26 -3.59 6.52
CA LEU A 56 0.78 -4.27 5.75
C LEU A 56 1.57 -5.23 6.65
N SER A 57 1.43 -6.54 6.38
CA SER A 57 2.09 -7.61 7.12
C SER A 57 3.09 -8.35 6.23
N CYS A 58 4.35 -8.41 6.65
CA CYS A 58 5.44 -8.94 5.83
C CYS A 58 6.34 -9.90 6.59
N HIS A 59 6.87 -10.91 5.90
CA HIS A 59 8.05 -11.64 6.35
C HIS A 59 9.28 -10.82 5.98
N THR A 60 10.09 -10.45 6.98
CA THR A 60 11.31 -9.65 6.77
C THR A 60 12.58 -10.49 6.80
N ASP A 61 12.52 -11.65 7.46
CA ASP A 61 13.58 -12.66 7.43
C ASP A 61 13.13 -13.83 6.52
N PRO A 62 13.79 -14.05 5.36
CA PRO A 62 13.49 -15.16 4.48
C PRO A 62 13.68 -16.55 5.13
N ALA A 63 14.45 -16.65 6.21
CA ALA A 63 14.65 -17.88 6.95
C ALA A 63 13.54 -18.15 7.98
N ASP A 64 12.75 -17.15 8.36
CA ASP A 64 11.66 -17.26 9.32
C ASP A 64 10.31 -16.84 8.72
N LEU A 65 9.57 -17.84 8.24
CA LEU A 65 8.19 -17.66 7.76
C LEU A 65 7.15 -17.85 8.86
N SER A 66 7.54 -17.99 10.14
CA SER A 66 6.60 -18.16 11.26
C SER A 66 6.20 -16.83 11.90
N THR A 67 7.01 -15.78 11.71
CA THR A 67 6.77 -14.45 12.25
C THR A 67 6.51 -13.44 11.14
N CYS A 68 5.67 -12.44 11.43
CA CYS A 68 5.37 -11.35 10.51
C CYS A 68 5.61 -10.01 11.20
N THR A 69 6.40 -9.16 10.56
CA THR A 69 6.57 -7.77 10.93
C THR A 69 5.41 -6.97 10.35
N ARG A 70 4.81 -6.10 11.16
CA ARG A 70 3.63 -5.32 10.78
C ARG A 70 3.96 -3.85 10.69
N TRP A 71 3.54 -3.23 9.60
CA TRP A 71 3.46 -1.78 9.48
C TRP A 71 1.99 -1.38 9.55
N MET A 72 1.63 -0.56 10.55
CA MET A 72 0.25 -0.13 10.82
C MET A 72 -0.23 0.96 9.85
N VAL A 73 0.03 0.74 8.55
CA VAL A 73 -0.48 1.51 7.44
C VAL A 73 -1.36 0.59 6.60
N PRO A 74 -2.47 1.09 6.03
CA PRO A 74 -3.29 0.31 5.12
C PRO A 74 -2.50 -0.05 3.87
N LEU A 75 -2.92 -1.12 3.22
CA LEU A 75 -2.46 -1.42 1.87
C LEU A 75 -2.89 -0.29 0.93
N LEU A 76 -2.10 -0.09 -0.12
CA LEU A 76 -2.46 0.88 -1.16
C LEU A 76 -3.85 0.57 -1.72
N ASP A 77 -4.58 1.65 -2.01
CA ASP A 77 -5.90 1.58 -2.63
C ASP A 77 -5.89 0.67 -3.86
N GLY A 78 -6.84 -0.26 -3.93
CA GLY A 78 -6.94 -1.24 -5.01
C GLY A 78 -6.06 -2.49 -4.88
N THR A 79 -5.25 -2.64 -3.82
CA THR A 79 -4.48 -3.87 -3.60
C THR A 79 -5.37 -5.03 -3.16
N GLU A 80 -5.28 -6.17 -3.83
CA GLU A 80 -5.97 -7.38 -3.39
C GLU A 80 -5.43 -7.85 -2.02
N CYS A 81 -6.32 -7.93 -1.03
CA CYS A 81 -6.00 -8.31 0.35
C CYS A 81 -6.79 -9.54 0.83
N GLY A 82 -7.64 -10.12 -0.03
CA GLY A 82 -8.41 -11.32 0.23
C GLY A 82 -9.46 -11.57 -0.86
N PRO A 83 -10.20 -12.70 -0.79
CA PRO A 83 -11.22 -13.02 -1.79
C PRO A 83 -12.24 -11.90 -1.94
N ASN A 84 -12.25 -11.26 -3.12
CA ASN A 84 -13.09 -10.12 -3.45
C ASN A 84 -12.95 -8.93 -2.48
N LYS A 85 -11.75 -8.73 -1.88
CA LYS A 85 -11.49 -7.64 -0.94
C LYS A 85 -10.31 -6.79 -1.40
N VAL A 86 -10.56 -5.48 -1.51
CA VAL A 86 -9.57 -4.44 -1.83
C VAL A 86 -9.81 -3.22 -0.92
N PRO A 87 -8.77 -2.54 -0.42
CA PRO A 87 -8.93 -1.29 0.31
C PRO A 87 -9.32 -0.17 -0.66
N VAL A 88 -10.19 0.71 -0.19
CA VAL A 88 -10.64 1.90 -0.88
C VAL A 88 -10.76 3.02 0.15
N THR A 89 -10.00 4.09 -0.01
CA THR A 89 -10.28 5.36 0.67
C THR A 89 -11.51 5.99 0.02
N GLU A 90 -12.56 6.25 0.80
CA GLU A 90 -13.72 7.04 0.40
C GLU A 90 -13.37 8.51 0.14
#